data_AF-A0A963TAA0-F1
#
_entry.id   AF-A0A963TAA0-F1
#
_cell.length_a   1.000
_cell.length_b   1.000
_cell.length_c   1.000
_cell.angle_alpha   90.00
_cell.angle_beta   90.00
_cell.angle_gamma   90.00
#
_symmetry.space_group_name_H-M   'P 1'
#
loop_
_entity.id
_entity.type
_entity.pdbx_description
1 polymer ?
#
loop_
_entity_poly.entity_id
_entity_poly.type
_entity_poly.pdbx_seq_one_letter_code
_entity_poly.pdbx_strand_id
1 'polypeptide(L)'
;MTRRAAARAAVPALMLAALLAVSAAPPATAGQTCAAHATTAAEMASALDVAGRLRATLDGLGTGHALVARIGSDISEHGLTYTHMGIAARDPADGSWRVVHQLNPCGTGTSVLRVHGLAVFMLDDLYRHDVGVAGLSPALSAALAAELAGDRPARLHQPRYSMVAFPGPPGRYQNSNQWVLEVLTDVAARLDGDPLPADRDAVQARYRAQGFRGSTVRISPLRQLGAGLGAANVHFDDHPAAARQAGRFEVVSVRSVLDHLARRGLIAARRTVEGTYQRAP
;
A
#
# COMPACT_ATOMS: atom_id res chain seq x y z
N MET A 1 19.22 -56.72 76.05
CA MET A 1 20.41 -57.22 75.33
C MET A 1 19.87 -57.94 74.09
N THR A 2 19.92 -57.37 72.89
CA THR A 2 21.08 -57.35 71.98
C THR A 2 20.97 -56.18 70.97
N ARG A 3 22.13 -55.74 70.45
CA ARG A 3 22.35 -54.53 69.63
C ARG A 3 22.22 -54.79 68.12
N ARG A 4 22.14 -53.66 67.38
CA ARG A 4 22.46 -53.39 65.95
C ARG A 4 21.25 -53.52 65.00
N ALA A 5 21.03 -52.67 64.00
CA ALA A 5 21.91 -51.73 63.31
C ALA A 5 21.12 -50.49 62.82
N ALA A 6 21.84 -49.38 62.65
CA ALA A 6 21.36 -48.18 61.99
C ALA A 6 21.25 -48.39 60.48
N ALA A 7 20.18 -47.88 59.88
CA ALA A 7 20.14 -47.54 58.46
C ALA A 7 19.32 -46.27 58.28
N ARG A 8 20.01 -45.16 58.04
CA ARG A 8 19.42 -43.91 57.54
C ARG A 8 18.89 -44.19 56.13
N ALA A 9 17.59 -44.08 55.91
CA ALA A 9 17.02 -44.01 54.58
C ALA A 9 16.63 -42.55 54.31
N ALA A 10 17.45 -41.91 53.47
CA ALA A 10 17.23 -40.57 52.97
C ALA A 10 15.93 -40.49 52.17
N VAL A 11 15.16 -39.44 52.43
CA VAL A 11 14.03 -39.00 51.60
C VAL A 11 14.56 -38.62 50.21
N PRO A 12 14.13 -39.25 49.10
CA PRO A 12 14.44 -38.69 47.79
C PRO A 12 13.33 -37.71 47.43
N ALA A 13 13.68 -36.43 47.55
CA ALA A 13 13.01 -35.34 46.86
C ALA A 13 13.14 -35.57 45.34
N LEU A 14 12.10 -36.14 44.73
CA LEU A 14 11.99 -36.29 43.27
C LEU A 14 10.53 -36.08 42.84
N MET A 15 10.00 -34.90 43.17
CA MET A 15 8.76 -34.36 42.58
C MET A 15 8.94 -32.87 42.24
N LEU A 16 10.07 -32.52 41.62
CA LEU A 16 10.30 -31.16 41.11
C LEU A 16 11.23 -31.15 39.89
N ALA A 17 10.96 -31.99 38.88
CA ALA A 17 11.73 -32.00 37.64
C ALA A 17 10.87 -32.26 36.37
N ALA A 18 9.56 -31.98 36.42
CA ALA A 18 8.66 -32.22 35.29
C ALA A 18 7.99 -30.93 34.74
N LEU A 19 8.53 -29.74 35.04
CA LEU A 19 7.94 -28.46 34.62
C LEU A 19 8.89 -27.50 33.88
N LEU A 20 9.98 -28.01 33.29
CA LEU A 20 10.94 -27.19 32.53
C LEU A 20 11.32 -27.76 31.16
N ALA A 21 10.43 -28.55 30.55
CA ALA A 21 10.44 -28.73 29.10
C ALA A 21 9.57 -27.65 28.46
N VAL A 22 9.93 -26.38 28.67
CA VAL A 22 9.44 -25.29 27.83
C VAL A 22 10.10 -25.54 26.47
N SER A 23 9.34 -26.16 25.59
CA SER A 23 9.62 -26.25 24.17
C SER A 23 10.11 -24.88 23.70
N ALA A 24 11.36 -24.82 23.24
CA ALA A 24 11.87 -23.74 22.42
C ALA A 24 11.14 -23.81 21.07
N ALA A 25 9.85 -23.49 21.06
CA ALA A 25 9.18 -23.07 19.86
C ALA A 25 9.88 -21.75 19.46
N PRO A 26 10.31 -21.59 18.20
CA PRO A 26 10.70 -20.26 17.73
C PRO A 26 9.54 -19.31 18.05
N PRO A 27 9.81 -18.04 18.39
CA PRO A 27 8.74 -17.06 18.53
C PRO A 27 7.90 -17.13 17.25
N ALA A 28 6.64 -17.54 17.38
CA ALA A 28 5.70 -17.44 16.29
C ALA A 28 5.49 -15.93 16.09
N THR A 29 6.24 -15.35 15.15
CA THR A 29 6.08 -13.97 14.71
C THR A 29 4.78 -13.86 13.90
N ALA A 30 3.65 -14.03 14.58
CA ALA A 30 2.35 -13.74 14.03
C ALA A 30 2.23 -12.22 13.87
N GLY A 31 2.33 -11.73 12.63
CA GLY A 31 2.17 -10.30 12.31
C GLY A 31 3.16 -9.74 11.28
N GLN A 32 4.24 -10.44 10.94
CA GLN A 32 5.12 -9.98 9.86
C GLN A 32 4.65 -10.54 8.51
N THR A 33 3.88 -9.74 7.78
CA THR A 33 3.55 -9.98 6.35
C THR A 33 4.75 -9.78 5.42
N CYS A 34 5.93 -9.48 5.97
CA CYS A 34 7.17 -9.28 5.22
C CYS A 34 8.14 -10.42 5.50
N ALA A 35 7.77 -11.64 5.10
CA ALA A 35 8.76 -12.68 4.92
C ALA A 35 9.59 -12.31 3.67
N ALA A 36 10.92 -12.26 3.79
CA ALA A 36 11.79 -12.04 2.66
C ALA A 36 11.63 -13.20 1.66
N HIS A 37 10.81 -13.01 0.64
CA HIS A 37 10.71 -13.95 -0.46
C HIS A 37 11.92 -13.76 -1.38
N ALA A 38 12.73 -14.80 -1.54
CA ALA A 38 13.84 -14.76 -2.47
C ALA A 38 13.28 -14.76 -3.90
N THR A 39 13.40 -13.62 -4.60
CA THR A 39 12.93 -13.48 -5.99
C THR A 39 13.58 -14.54 -6.87
N THR A 40 12.76 -15.33 -7.55
CA THR A 40 13.26 -16.37 -8.46
C THR A 40 13.73 -15.75 -9.79
N ALA A 41 14.58 -16.46 -10.54
CA ALA A 41 14.98 -16.00 -11.87
C ALA A 41 13.78 -15.86 -12.84
N ALA A 42 12.78 -16.74 -12.72
CA ALA A 42 11.55 -16.67 -13.52
C ALA A 42 10.70 -15.44 -13.18
N GLU A 43 10.55 -15.14 -11.89
CA GLU A 43 9.88 -13.94 -11.41
C GLU A 43 10.60 -12.68 -11.89
N MET A 44 11.92 -12.61 -11.72
CA MET A 44 12.76 -11.50 -12.21
C MET A 44 12.60 -11.29 -13.73
N ALA A 45 12.68 -12.38 -14.51
CA ALA A 45 12.51 -12.31 -15.96
C ALA A 45 11.12 -11.79 -16.36
N SER A 46 10.06 -12.28 -15.70
CA SER A 46 8.69 -11.82 -15.93
C SER A 46 8.51 -10.33 -15.58
N ALA A 47 9.06 -9.88 -14.46
CA ALA A 47 9.00 -8.48 -14.05
C ALA A 47 9.71 -7.55 -15.05
N LEU A 48 10.88 -7.96 -15.56
CA LEU A 48 11.63 -7.20 -16.57
C LEU A 48 10.91 -7.17 -17.92
N ASP A 49 10.33 -8.29 -18.37
CA ASP A 49 9.50 -8.32 -19.58
C ASP A 49 8.31 -7.35 -19.48
N VAL A 50 7.55 -7.43 -18.38
CA VAL A 50 6.41 -6.55 -18.13
C VAL A 50 6.86 -5.09 -18.05
N ALA A 51 7.99 -4.79 -17.39
CA ALA A 51 8.52 -3.43 -17.34
C ALA A 51 8.86 -2.87 -18.75
N GLY A 52 9.38 -3.71 -19.65
CA GLY A 52 9.61 -3.36 -21.06
C GLY A 52 8.30 -3.05 -21.81
N ARG A 53 7.29 -3.90 -21.68
CA ARG A 53 5.97 -3.69 -22.30
C ARG A 53 5.20 -2.51 -21.69
N LEU A 54 5.38 -2.27 -20.39
CA LEU A 54 4.87 -1.10 -19.70
C LEU A 54 5.48 0.18 -20.26
N ARG A 55 6.80 0.21 -20.47
CA ARG A 55 7.46 1.35 -21.14
C ARG A 55 6.85 1.63 -22.50
N ALA A 56 6.71 0.61 -23.36
CA ALA A 56 6.12 0.78 -24.69
C ALA A 56 4.66 1.28 -24.61
N THR A 57 3.90 0.80 -23.63
CA THR A 57 2.53 1.26 -23.37
C THR A 57 2.49 2.73 -22.98
N LEU A 58 3.39 3.17 -22.08
CA LEU A 58 3.50 4.55 -21.63
C LEU A 58 3.95 5.49 -22.76
N ASP A 59 4.96 5.09 -23.55
CA ASP A 59 5.44 5.83 -24.71
C ASP A 59 4.31 6.05 -25.75
N GLY A 60 3.38 5.10 -25.87
CA GLY A 60 2.22 5.19 -26.75
C GLY A 60 1.05 6.05 -26.24
N LEU A 61 1.11 6.63 -25.03
CA LEU A 61 0.03 7.47 -24.50
C LEU A 61 0.03 8.90 -25.08
N GLY A 62 1.17 9.36 -25.60
CA GLY A 62 1.33 10.74 -26.10
C GLY A 62 1.34 11.82 -25.00
N THR A 63 1.33 11.43 -23.72
CA THR A 63 1.43 12.32 -22.56
C THR A 63 2.67 12.01 -21.74
N GLY A 64 3.21 13.02 -21.04
CA GLY A 64 4.41 12.85 -20.19
C GLY A 64 4.13 12.20 -18.82
N HIS A 65 2.85 12.04 -18.46
CA HIS A 65 2.44 11.46 -17.18
C HIS A 65 1.28 10.47 -17.33
N ALA A 66 1.29 9.45 -16.48
CA ALA A 66 0.26 8.43 -16.37
C ALA A 66 0.18 7.88 -14.95
N LEU A 67 -0.88 7.14 -14.62
CA LEU A 67 -0.96 6.36 -13.40
C LEU A 67 -0.62 4.91 -13.72
N VAL A 68 0.21 4.30 -12.88
CA VAL A 68 0.54 2.87 -12.96
C VAL A 68 0.15 2.20 -11.66
N ALA A 69 -0.42 1.00 -11.75
CA ALA A 69 -0.93 0.26 -10.61
C ALA A 69 -0.53 -1.21 -10.66
N ARG A 70 -0.11 -1.76 -9.52
CA ARG A 70 0.43 -3.13 -9.40
C ARG A 70 -0.35 -3.95 -8.37
N ILE A 71 -0.16 -5.26 -8.42
CA ILE A 71 -0.85 -6.24 -7.57
C ILE A 71 0.15 -6.86 -6.59
N GLY A 72 0.33 -6.22 -5.44
CA GLY A 72 1.24 -6.69 -4.37
C GLY A 72 0.66 -7.81 -3.50
N SER A 73 -0.67 -7.95 -3.47
CA SER A 73 -1.36 -8.97 -2.67
C SER A 73 -2.71 -9.30 -3.29
N ASP A 74 -3.21 -10.50 -3.03
CA ASP A 74 -4.59 -10.84 -3.40
C ASP A 74 -5.58 -10.13 -2.47
N ILE A 75 -6.35 -9.22 -3.04
CA ILE A 75 -7.44 -8.49 -2.35
C ILE A 75 -8.78 -8.72 -3.04
N SER A 76 -8.91 -9.81 -3.80
CA SER A 76 -10.12 -10.18 -4.53
C SER A 76 -11.32 -10.45 -3.61
N GLU A 77 -11.11 -10.81 -2.34
CA GLU A 77 -12.18 -10.92 -1.33
C GLU A 77 -12.93 -9.59 -1.08
N HIS A 78 -12.29 -8.46 -1.41
CA HIS A 78 -12.91 -7.13 -1.36
C HIS A 78 -13.42 -6.66 -2.73
N GLY A 79 -13.38 -7.55 -3.73
CA GLY A 79 -13.69 -7.26 -5.11
C GLY A 79 -12.70 -6.29 -5.74
N LEU A 80 -11.49 -6.13 -5.21
CA LEU A 80 -10.44 -5.24 -5.72
C LEU A 80 -9.35 -6.04 -6.44
N THR A 81 -8.52 -5.36 -7.24
CA THR A 81 -7.47 -6.00 -8.06
C THR A 81 -6.10 -5.41 -7.74
N TYR A 82 -5.92 -4.12 -8.00
CA TYR A 82 -4.65 -3.44 -7.75
C TYR A 82 -4.56 -2.93 -6.32
N THR A 83 -3.44 -3.17 -5.65
CA THR A 83 -3.20 -2.77 -4.25
C THR A 83 -2.53 -1.41 -4.15
N HIS A 84 -1.67 -1.08 -5.11
CA HIS A 84 -0.76 0.06 -5.04
C HIS A 84 -0.68 0.78 -6.37
N MET A 85 -0.72 2.11 -6.34
CA MET A 85 -0.47 2.94 -7.52
C MET A 85 0.63 3.97 -7.31
N GLY A 86 1.17 4.45 -8.42
CA GLY A 86 2.11 5.56 -8.49
C GLY A 86 1.86 6.42 -9.72
N ILE A 87 2.53 7.56 -9.76
CA ILE A 87 2.52 8.48 -10.89
C ILE A 87 3.76 8.18 -11.73
N ALA A 88 3.56 7.62 -12.93
CA ALA A 88 4.61 7.50 -13.92
C ALA A 88 4.86 8.86 -14.57
N ALA A 89 6.10 9.32 -14.57
CA ALA A 89 6.57 10.56 -15.15
C ALA A 89 7.71 10.26 -16.12
N ARG A 90 7.63 10.84 -17.32
CA ARG A 90 8.68 10.78 -18.32
C ARG A 90 9.70 11.89 -18.05
N ASP A 91 10.94 11.51 -17.84
CA ASP A 91 12.05 12.46 -17.68
C ASP A 91 12.29 13.17 -19.03
N PRO A 92 12.23 14.52 -19.08
CA PRO A 92 12.46 15.27 -20.31
C PRO A 92 13.91 15.24 -20.79
N ALA A 93 14.88 14.94 -19.92
CA ALA A 93 16.30 14.94 -20.25
C ALA A 93 16.73 13.68 -21.02
N ASP A 94 16.24 12.50 -20.62
CA ASP A 94 16.65 11.21 -21.20
C ASP A 94 15.48 10.35 -21.72
N GLY A 95 14.24 10.80 -21.52
CA GLY A 95 13.04 10.07 -21.94
C GLY A 95 12.75 8.80 -21.14
N SER A 96 13.45 8.56 -20.04
CA SER A 96 13.20 7.44 -19.13
C SER A 96 11.90 7.65 -18.34
N TRP A 97 11.25 6.56 -17.99
CA TRP A 97 10.06 6.60 -17.13
C TRP A 97 10.43 6.26 -15.69
N ARG A 98 9.98 7.11 -14.76
CA ARG A 98 10.11 6.89 -13.32
C ARG A 98 8.74 6.96 -12.66
N VAL A 99 8.54 6.18 -11.62
CA VAL A 99 7.30 6.11 -10.85
C VAL A 99 7.52 6.79 -9.51
N VAL A 100 6.83 7.90 -9.29
CA VAL A 100 6.76 8.57 -7.99
C VAL A 100 5.61 7.95 -7.21
N HIS A 101 5.90 7.43 -6.01
CA HIS A 101 4.90 6.76 -5.18
C HIS A 101 5.23 6.85 -3.69
N GLN A 102 4.19 6.83 -2.86
CA GLN A 102 4.33 6.67 -1.41
C GLN A 102 4.49 5.18 -1.09
N LEU A 103 5.65 4.78 -0.60
CA LEU A 103 5.95 3.40 -0.21
C LEU A 103 5.89 3.27 1.31
N ASN A 104 5.30 2.18 1.81
CA ASN A 104 5.41 1.74 3.20
C ASN A 104 6.53 0.69 3.28
N PRO A 105 7.68 1.01 3.90
CA PRO A 105 8.71 0.01 4.12
C PRO A 105 8.17 -1.17 4.92
N CYS A 106 8.68 -2.35 4.58
CA CYS A 106 8.21 -3.60 5.17
C CYS A 106 8.27 -3.58 6.70
N GLY A 107 7.15 -3.97 7.34
CA GLY A 107 7.05 -4.07 8.80
C GLY A 107 7.00 -2.75 9.56
N THR A 108 6.87 -1.60 8.88
CA THR A 108 6.78 -0.28 9.55
C THR A 108 5.36 0.28 9.51
N GLY A 109 5.02 1.16 10.47
CA GLY A 109 3.80 1.99 10.43
C GLY A 109 4.01 3.34 9.75
N THR A 110 5.11 3.48 9.00
CA THR A 110 5.50 4.74 8.37
C THR A 110 5.64 4.58 6.86
N SER A 111 5.52 5.68 6.14
CA SER A 111 5.72 5.72 4.70
C SER A 111 6.72 6.79 4.30
N VAL A 112 7.21 6.66 3.08
CA VAL A 112 8.21 7.51 2.47
C VAL A 112 7.88 7.68 0.99
N LEU A 113 8.19 8.83 0.42
CA LEU A 113 8.14 9.00 -1.03
C LEU A 113 9.36 8.33 -1.69
N ARG A 114 9.12 7.67 -2.82
CA ARG A 114 10.14 7.00 -3.63
C ARG A 114 9.95 7.35 -5.09
N VAL A 115 11.07 7.34 -5.80
CA VAL A 115 11.13 7.46 -7.25
C VAL A 115 11.88 6.24 -7.75
N HIS A 116 11.17 5.35 -8.45
CA HIS A 116 11.75 4.11 -8.95
C HIS A 116 11.62 4.02 -10.47
N GLY A 117 12.58 3.37 -11.12
CA GLY A 117 12.40 2.96 -12.52
C GLY A 117 11.33 1.86 -12.63
N LEU A 118 10.81 1.65 -13.84
CA LEU A 118 9.74 0.67 -14.09
C LEU A 118 10.10 -0.76 -13.63
N ALA A 119 11.35 -1.19 -13.85
CA ALA A 119 11.81 -2.51 -13.41
C ALA A 119 11.77 -2.66 -11.88
N VAL A 120 12.31 -1.69 -11.14
CA VAL A 120 12.29 -1.70 -9.67
C VAL A 120 10.85 -1.65 -9.14
N PHE A 121 9.98 -0.88 -9.79
CA PHE A 121 8.56 -0.85 -9.44
C PHE A 121 7.86 -2.21 -9.60
N MET A 122 8.30 -3.03 -10.57
CA MET A 122 7.78 -4.37 -10.83
C MET A 122 8.39 -5.48 -9.98
N LEU A 123 9.57 -5.26 -9.39
CA LEU A 123 10.29 -6.25 -8.59
C LEU A 123 9.97 -6.21 -7.10
N ASP A 124 9.03 -5.37 -6.69
CA ASP A 124 8.73 -5.09 -5.29
C ASP A 124 7.68 -6.05 -4.74
N ASP A 125 8.07 -7.33 -4.61
CA ASP A 125 7.30 -8.46 -4.05
C ASP A 125 5.82 -8.52 -4.49
N LEU A 126 5.60 -8.81 -5.78
CA LEU A 126 4.27 -8.81 -6.36
C LEU A 126 3.59 -10.17 -6.30
N TYR A 127 2.29 -10.15 -6.01
CA TYR A 127 1.42 -11.32 -6.11
C TYR A 127 1.15 -11.69 -7.57
N ARG A 128 0.96 -10.69 -8.45
CA ARG A 128 0.76 -10.86 -9.90
C ARG A 128 1.49 -9.75 -10.65
N HIS A 129 2.04 -10.06 -11.82
CA HIS A 129 2.75 -9.08 -12.65
C HIS A 129 1.84 -8.27 -13.60
N ASP A 130 0.53 -8.34 -13.45
CA ASP A 130 -0.35 -7.45 -14.22
C ASP A 130 -0.19 -6.00 -13.75
N VAL A 131 -0.11 -5.07 -14.71
CA VAL A 131 0.00 -3.64 -14.43
C VAL A 131 -1.17 -2.90 -15.04
N GLY A 132 -1.92 -2.19 -14.21
CA GLY A 132 -2.91 -1.23 -14.66
C GLY A 132 -2.23 0.06 -15.10
N VAL A 133 -2.62 0.61 -16.24
CA VAL A 133 -2.15 1.89 -16.77
C VAL A 133 -3.34 2.79 -17.02
N ALA A 134 -3.31 4.02 -16.49
CA ALA A 134 -4.29 5.04 -16.81
C ALA A 134 -3.62 6.30 -17.35
N GLY A 135 -3.86 6.59 -18.63
CA GLY A 135 -3.41 7.83 -19.26
C GLY A 135 -4.22 9.01 -18.72
N LEU A 136 -3.54 10.06 -18.29
CA LEU A 136 -4.19 11.29 -17.82
C LEU A 136 -4.66 12.14 -19.02
N SER A 137 -5.62 13.03 -18.80
CA SER A 137 -5.97 14.03 -19.80
C SER A 137 -4.73 14.90 -20.14
N PRO A 138 -4.59 15.42 -21.38
CA PRO A 138 -3.44 16.24 -21.74
C PRO A 138 -3.23 17.44 -20.80
N ALA A 139 -4.32 18.11 -20.40
CA ALA A 139 -4.27 19.23 -19.46
C ALA A 139 -3.73 18.81 -18.08
N LEU A 140 -4.23 17.71 -17.52
CA LEU A 140 -3.76 17.20 -16.23
C LEU A 140 -2.30 16.73 -16.30
N SER A 141 -1.93 16.03 -17.38
CA SER A 141 -0.54 15.60 -17.59
C SER A 141 0.42 16.77 -17.72
N ALA A 142 0.02 17.88 -18.34
CA ALA A 142 0.86 19.06 -18.49
C ALA A 142 1.04 19.78 -17.15
N ALA A 143 -0.04 19.97 -16.37
CA ALA A 143 0.05 20.62 -15.06
C ALA A 143 0.84 19.80 -14.03
N LEU A 144 0.76 18.47 -14.10
CA LEU A 144 1.49 17.59 -13.19
C LEU A 144 3.01 17.71 -13.34
N ALA A 145 3.52 18.10 -14.51
CA ALA A 145 4.95 18.29 -14.75
C ALA A 145 5.56 19.36 -13.82
N ALA A 146 4.86 20.49 -13.66
CA ALA A 146 5.31 21.57 -12.79
C ALA A 146 5.20 21.18 -11.31
N GLU A 147 4.17 20.43 -10.95
CA GLU A 147 3.92 20.05 -9.56
C GLU A 147 4.92 19.01 -9.03
N LEU A 148 5.24 17.99 -9.83
CA LEU A 148 6.19 16.94 -9.44
C LEU A 148 7.63 17.46 -9.29
N ALA A 149 7.96 18.58 -9.95
CA ALA A 149 9.24 19.26 -9.78
C ALA A 149 9.30 20.13 -8.51
N GLY A 150 8.15 20.46 -7.92
CA GLY A 150 8.02 21.28 -6.73
C GLY A 150 8.04 20.49 -5.41
N ASP A 151 7.78 21.20 -4.31
CA ASP A 151 7.75 20.64 -2.95
C ASP A 151 6.37 20.10 -2.53
N ARG A 152 5.32 20.45 -3.29
CA ARG A 152 3.93 20.13 -2.92
C ARG A 152 3.63 18.65 -2.76
N PRO A 153 4.09 17.74 -3.63
CA PRO A 153 3.86 16.31 -3.40
C PRO A 153 4.45 15.84 -2.07
N ALA A 154 5.60 16.40 -1.66
CA ALA A 154 6.21 16.12 -0.37
C ALA A 154 5.43 16.76 0.79
N ARG A 155 4.85 17.94 0.62
CA ARG A 155 4.03 18.57 1.67
C ARG A 155 2.66 17.91 1.86
N LEU A 156 2.15 17.20 0.85
CA LEU A 156 0.94 16.37 0.96
C LEU A 156 1.23 14.96 1.50
N HIS A 157 2.49 14.60 1.72
CA HIS A 157 2.86 13.32 2.30
C HIS A 157 2.63 13.31 3.82
N GLN A 158 1.87 12.33 4.28
CA GLN A 158 1.69 12.02 5.69
C GLN A 158 2.51 10.75 6.01
N PRO A 159 3.59 10.87 6.81
CA PRO A 159 4.44 9.72 7.16
C PRO A 159 3.71 8.62 7.91
N ARG A 160 2.70 8.93 8.74
CA ARG A 160 1.90 7.92 9.46
C ARG A 160 1.07 7.13 8.47
N TYR A 161 1.42 5.88 8.28
CA TYR A 161 0.85 5.06 7.22
C TYR A 161 -0.20 4.10 7.77
N SER A 162 -1.29 3.94 7.04
CA SER A 162 -2.21 2.83 7.27
C SER A 162 -2.73 2.29 5.95
N MET A 163 -2.68 0.98 5.72
CA MET A 163 -3.24 0.35 4.51
C MET A 163 -4.73 0.65 4.35
N VAL A 164 -5.42 0.82 5.47
CA VAL A 164 -6.86 1.05 5.54
C VAL A 164 -7.19 2.49 5.96
N ALA A 165 -6.32 3.46 5.71
CA ALA A 165 -6.56 4.86 6.06
C ALA A 165 -7.92 5.40 5.58
N PHE A 166 -8.60 6.16 6.43
CA PHE A 166 -9.90 6.76 6.11
C PHE A 166 -9.74 7.97 5.16
N PRO A 167 -10.55 8.09 4.08
CA PRO A 167 -10.45 9.19 3.11
C PRO A 167 -11.11 10.50 3.63
N GLY A 168 -10.67 10.99 4.78
CA GLY A 168 -11.12 12.26 5.33
C GLY A 168 -10.71 12.52 6.79
N PRO A 169 -11.31 13.53 7.44
CA PRO A 169 -11.10 13.82 8.86
C PRO A 169 -11.26 12.57 9.73
N PRO A 170 -10.34 12.35 10.69
CA PRO A 170 -9.34 13.31 11.17
C PRO A 170 -8.03 13.38 10.37
N GLY A 171 -7.88 12.65 9.25
CA GLY A 171 -6.67 12.72 8.43
C GLY A 171 -5.39 12.19 9.11
N ARG A 172 -5.53 11.34 10.15
CA ARG A 172 -4.41 10.83 10.97
C ARG A 172 -3.40 10.00 10.18
N TYR A 173 -3.89 9.26 9.19
CA TYR A 173 -3.11 8.34 8.38
C TYR A 173 -3.26 8.65 6.89
N GLN A 174 -2.39 8.06 6.09
CA GLN A 174 -2.46 8.05 4.63
C GLN A 174 -2.07 6.67 4.13
N ASN A 175 -2.71 6.23 3.05
CA ASN A 175 -2.29 5.07 2.28
C ASN A 175 -1.73 5.50 0.92
N SER A 176 -1.01 4.61 0.25
CA SER A 176 -0.26 4.94 -0.97
C SER A 176 -1.13 5.51 -2.09
N ASN A 177 -2.35 4.99 -2.22
CA ASN A 177 -3.32 5.43 -3.23
C ASN A 177 -3.93 6.80 -2.87
N GLN A 178 -4.07 7.10 -1.58
CA GLN A 178 -4.57 8.39 -1.09
C GLN A 178 -3.59 9.53 -1.36
N TRP A 179 -2.29 9.30 -1.23
CA TRP A 179 -1.30 10.30 -1.63
C TRP A 179 -1.44 10.67 -3.11
N VAL A 180 -1.61 9.68 -4.00
CA VAL A 180 -1.84 9.94 -5.44
C VAL A 180 -3.14 10.72 -5.67
N LEU A 181 -4.24 10.35 -4.99
CA LEU A 181 -5.50 11.10 -5.05
C LEU A 181 -5.32 12.56 -4.64
N GLU A 182 -4.62 12.81 -3.54
CA GLU A 182 -4.43 14.14 -2.99
C GLU A 182 -3.55 15.00 -3.90
N VAL A 183 -2.45 14.47 -4.44
CA VAL A 183 -1.62 15.17 -5.44
C VAL A 183 -2.43 15.55 -6.67
N LEU A 184 -3.19 14.61 -7.26
CA LEU A 184 -3.98 14.88 -8.46
C LEU A 184 -5.14 15.85 -8.19
N THR A 185 -5.67 15.85 -6.96
CA THR A 185 -6.71 16.80 -6.54
C THR A 185 -6.14 18.22 -6.46
N ASP A 186 -4.95 18.41 -5.88
CA ASP A 186 -4.28 19.72 -5.83
C ASP A 186 -3.98 20.25 -7.25
N VAL A 187 -3.40 19.41 -8.11
CA VAL A 187 -3.09 19.78 -9.50
C VAL A 187 -4.36 20.13 -10.27
N ALA A 188 -5.42 19.34 -10.14
CA ALA A 188 -6.68 19.63 -10.80
C ALA A 188 -7.31 20.94 -10.28
N ALA A 189 -7.22 21.23 -8.98
CA ALA A 189 -7.73 22.47 -8.42
C ALA A 189 -7.03 23.72 -9.02
N ARG A 190 -5.72 23.63 -9.29
CA ARG A 190 -4.96 24.69 -9.98
C ARG A 190 -5.41 24.87 -11.42
N LEU A 191 -5.62 23.76 -12.13
CA LEU A 191 -6.14 23.77 -13.50
C LEU A 191 -7.54 24.40 -13.57
N ASP A 192 -8.36 24.16 -12.55
CA ASP A 192 -9.70 24.72 -12.42
C ASP A 192 -9.69 26.22 -12.02
N GLY A 193 -8.51 26.83 -11.82
CA GLY A 193 -8.35 28.23 -11.42
C GLY A 193 -8.66 28.50 -9.94
N ASP A 194 -8.74 27.46 -9.13
CA ASP A 194 -9.13 27.50 -7.73
C ASP A 194 -8.07 26.78 -6.86
N PRO A 195 -6.85 27.34 -6.78
CA PRO A 195 -5.73 26.71 -6.11
C PRO A 195 -6.00 26.59 -4.61
N LEU A 196 -5.71 25.41 -4.08
CA LEU A 196 -5.86 25.14 -2.66
C LEU A 196 -4.68 25.71 -1.86
N PRO A 197 -4.91 26.07 -0.58
CA PRO A 197 -3.83 26.13 0.39
C PRO A 197 -3.07 24.82 0.33
N ALA A 198 -1.75 24.92 0.47
CA ALA A 198 -0.90 23.76 0.38
C ALA A 198 -0.98 22.99 1.71
N ASP A 199 -2.13 22.41 2.00
CA ASP A 199 -2.48 21.72 3.23
C ASP A 199 -3.35 20.51 2.87
N ARG A 200 -3.11 19.40 3.56
CA ARG A 200 -3.76 18.14 3.27
C ARG A 200 -5.26 18.22 3.59
N ASP A 201 -5.66 18.91 4.65
CA ASP A 201 -7.08 19.00 5.03
C ASP A 201 -7.89 19.75 3.96
N ALA A 202 -7.33 20.81 3.37
CA ALA A 202 -7.95 21.53 2.26
C ALA A 202 -8.14 20.62 1.02
N VAL A 203 -7.15 19.80 0.69
CA VAL A 203 -7.24 18.83 -0.41
C VAL A 203 -8.27 17.74 -0.13
N GLN A 204 -8.33 17.24 1.11
CA GLN A 204 -9.36 16.26 1.52
C GLN A 204 -10.77 16.85 1.45
N ALA A 205 -10.95 18.08 1.91
CA ALA A 205 -12.21 18.79 1.78
C ALA A 205 -12.61 18.92 0.30
N ARG A 206 -11.65 19.22 -0.59
CA ARG A 206 -11.90 19.35 -2.03
C ARG A 206 -12.43 18.06 -2.67
N TYR A 207 -11.70 16.94 -2.58
CA TYR A 207 -12.17 15.71 -3.26
C TYR A 207 -13.47 15.20 -2.65
N ARG A 208 -13.72 15.44 -1.35
CA ARG A 208 -14.98 15.08 -0.69
C ARG A 208 -16.14 15.93 -1.18
N ALA A 209 -15.95 17.24 -1.32
CA ALA A 209 -16.93 18.14 -1.92
C ALA A 209 -17.24 17.75 -3.37
N GLN A 210 -16.25 17.21 -4.09
CA GLN A 210 -16.41 16.63 -5.43
C GLN A 210 -17.04 15.22 -5.43
N GLY A 211 -17.53 14.73 -4.28
CA GLY A 211 -18.24 13.46 -4.18
C GLY A 211 -17.34 12.23 -4.34
N PHE A 212 -16.06 12.32 -3.98
CA PHE A 212 -15.21 11.12 -3.85
C PHE A 212 -15.84 10.12 -2.87
N ARG A 213 -15.77 8.84 -3.23
CA ARG A 213 -16.14 7.72 -2.37
C ARG A 213 -15.06 6.65 -2.48
N GLY A 214 -14.51 6.24 -1.34
CA GLY A 214 -13.57 5.14 -1.24
C GLY A 214 -14.22 3.79 -1.54
N SER A 215 -13.40 2.76 -1.69
CA SER A 215 -13.87 1.38 -1.72
C SER A 215 -14.19 0.90 -0.32
N THR A 216 -15.23 0.08 -0.17
CA THR A 216 -15.51 -0.56 1.12
C THR A 216 -14.76 -1.88 1.22
N VAL A 217 -13.93 -2.04 2.24
CA VAL A 217 -13.35 -3.34 2.64
C VAL A 217 -14.04 -3.85 3.90
N ARG A 218 -14.16 -5.18 4.01
CA ARG A 218 -14.79 -5.84 5.16
C ARG A 218 -13.72 -6.53 5.99
N ILE A 219 -13.60 -6.15 7.25
CA ILE A 219 -12.59 -6.70 8.17
C ILE A 219 -13.31 -7.12 9.44
N SER A 220 -13.34 -8.42 9.70
CA SER A 220 -14.02 -8.99 10.87
C SER A 220 -13.38 -8.49 12.17
N PRO A 221 -14.12 -8.43 13.30
CA PRO A 221 -13.57 -8.01 14.58
C PRO A 221 -12.33 -8.82 15.00
N LEU A 222 -12.31 -10.12 14.72
CA LEU A 222 -11.15 -10.97 14.99
C LEU A 222 -9.92 -10.55 14.17
N ARG A 223 -10.09 -10.26 12.86
CA ARG A 223 -9.02 -9.74 12.02
C ARG A 223 -8.58 -8.34 12.46
N GLN A 224 -9.49 -7.49 12.92
CA GLN A 224 -9.16 -6.17 13.47
C GLN A 224 -8.28 -6.28 14.72
N LEU A 225 -8.65 -7.15 15.67
CA LEU A 225 -7.87 -7.40 16.88
C LEU A 225 -6.48 -7.95 16.54
N GLY A 226 -6.40 -8.93 15.65
CA GLY A 226 -5.12 -9.48 15.19
C GLY A 226 -4.22 -8.43 14.53
N ALA A 227 -4.78 -7.62 13.64
CA ALA A 227 -4.05 -6.53 12.98
C ALA A 227 -3.58 -5.46 13.98
N GLY A 228 -4.41 -5.09 14.95
CA GLY A 228 -4.05 -4.11 15.98
C GLY A 228 -2.93 -4.57 16.92
N LEU A 229 -2.70 -5.89 17.03
CA LEU A 229 -1.63 -6.46 17.86
C LEU A 229 -0.36 -6.81 17.07
N GLY A 230 -0.46 -6.99 15.75
CA GLY A 230 0.63 -7.56 14.94
C GLY A 230 1.03 -6.78 13.68
N ALA A 231 0.20 -5.87 13.18
CA ALA A 231 0.47 -5.14 11.93
C ALA A 231 0.74 -3.66 12.20
N ALA A 232 2.00 -3.25 12.02
CA ALA A 232 2.43 -1.87 12.27
C ALA A 232 1.76 -0.84 11.32
N ASN A 233 1.27 -1.28 10.17
CA ASN A 233 0.68 -0.45 9.11
C ASN A 233 -0.85 -0.59 8.99
N VAL A 234 -1.54 -1.10 10.01
CA VAL A 234 -3.01 -1.21 10.01
C VAL A 234 -3.58 -0.52 11.24
N HIS A 235 -4.40 0.49 10.99
CA HIS A 235 -4.99 1.34 12.01
C HIS A 235 -6.44 1.60 11.66
N PHE A 236 -7.32 1.53 12.65
CA PHE A 236 -8.76 1.70 12.46
C PHE A 236 -9.30 2.93 13.20
N ASP A 237 -8.49 3.58 14.04
CA ASP A 237 -8.89 4.64 14.96
C ASP A 237 -9.19 5.99 14.28
N ASP A 238 -8.92 6.12 12.98
CA ASP A 238 -9.34 7.23 12.14
C ASP A 238 -10.69 7.00 11.43
N HIS A 239 -11.28 5.81 11.57
CA HIS A 239 -12.61 5.52 11.03
C HIS A 239 -13.74 5.88 12.00
N PRO A 240 -14.92 6.26 11.48
CA PRO A 240 -16.12 6.43 12.30
C PRO A 240 -16.41 5.22 13.18
N ALA A 241 -16.90 5.45 14.41
CA ALA A 241 -17.19 4.36 15.35
C ALA A 241 -18.14 3.31 14.78
N ALA A 242 -19.17 3.75 14.04
CA ALA A 242 -20.11 2.86 13.36
C ALA A 242 -19.45 1.97 12.30
N ALA A 243 -18.46 2.49 11.56
CA ALA A 243 -17.70 1.73 10.57
C ALA A 243 -16.86 0.62 11.23
N ARG A 244 -16.20 0.93 12.34
CA ARG A 244 -15.44 -0.04 13.15
C ARG A 244 -16.32 -1.16 13.70
N GLN A 245 -17.46 -0.80 14.30
CA GLN A 245 -18.43 -1.75 14.84
C GLN A 245 -19.01 -2.67 13.76
N ALA A 246 -19.35 -2.10 12.60
CA ALA A 246 -19.88 -2.86 11.46
C ALA A 246 -18.81 -3.67 10.71
N GLY A 247 -17.52 -3.46 10.99
CA GLY A 247 -16.43 -4.07 10.25
C GLY A 247 -16.38 -3.67 8.78
N ARG A 248 -16.87 -2.46 8.44
CA ARG A 248 -16.94 -1.93 7.07
C ARG A 248 -16.13 -0.64 6.99
N PHE A 249 -15.00 -0.69 6.31
CA PHE A 249 -14.03 0.39 6.27
C PHE A 249 -13.99 1.00 4.87
N GLU A 250 -14.14 2.33 4.80
CA GLU A 250 -13.98 3.07 3.55
C GLU A 250 -12.51 3.44 3.36
N VAL A 251 -11.90 3.01 2.26
CA VAL A 251 -10.46 3.19 2.00
C VAL A 251 -10.22 3.74 0.60
N VAL A 252 -9.14 4.49 0.42
CA VAL A 252 -8.69 4.86 -0.93
C VAL A 252 -8.03 3.65 -1.60
N SER A 253 -8.67 3.13 -2.63
CA SER A 253 -8.14 2.08 -3.51
C SER A 253 -7.82 2.63 -4.89
N VAL A 254 -7.00 1.91 -5.67
CA VAL A 254 -6.77 2.23 -7.09
C VAL A 254 -8.08 2.41 -7.85
N ARG A 255 -9.07 1.51 -7.65
CA ARG A 255 -10.39 1.63 -8.27
C ARG A 255 -11.05 2.96 -7.93
N SER A 256 -11.12 3.33 -6.64
CA SER A 256 -11.78 4.56 -6.21
C SER A 256 -11.14 5.82 -6.79
N VAL A 257 -9.80 5.85 -6.90
CA VAL A 257 -9.07 6.96 -7.53
C VAL A 257 -9.40 7.04 -9.01
N LEU A 258 -9.26 5.92 -9.74
CA LEU A 258 -9.52 5.90 -11.18
C LEU A 258 -10.96 6.29 -11.50
N ASP A 259 -11.94 5.78 -10.75
CA ASP A 259 -13.35 6.06 -10.98
C ASP A 259 -13.70 7.52 -10.66
N HIS A 260 -13.10 8.11 -9.62
CA HIS A 260 -13.25 9.53 -9.33
C HIS A 260 -12.69 10.40 -10.46
N LEU A 261 -11.47 10.12 -10.93
CA LEU A 261 -10.83 10.87 -12.01
C LEU A 261 -11.59 10.70 -13.34
N ALA A 262 -12.09 9.51 -13.64
CA ALA A 262 -12.88 9.26 -14.85
C ALA A 262 -14.21 10.03 -14.83
N ARG A 263 -14.92 10.08 -13.70
CA ARG A 263 -16.15 10.90 -13.57
C ARG A 263 -15.89 12.40 -13.79
N ARG A 264 -14.66 12.86 -13.52
CA ARG A 264 -14.21 14.23 -13.75
C ARG A 264 -13.62 14.46 -15.14
N GLY A 265 -13.59 13.46 -16.03
CA GLY A 265 -12.99 13.58 -17.36
C GLY A 265 -11.46 13.70 -17.36
N LEU A 266 -10.80 13.29 -16.27
CA LEU A 266 -9.36 13.44 -16.07
C LEU A 266 -8.54 12.21 -16.53
N ILE A 267 -9.21 11.14 -16.96
CA ILE A 267 -8.59 9.94 -17.54
C ILE A 267 -8.91 9.89 -19.04
N ALA A 268 -7.87 9.81 -19.87
CA ALA A 268 -7.98 9.70 -21.32
C ALA A 268 -8.05 8.25 -21.81
N ALA A 269 -7.36 7.33 -21.12
CA ALA A 269 -7.31 5.92 -21.48
C ALA A 269 -7.06 5.05 -20.25
N ARG A 270 -7.54 3.80 -20.29
CA ARG A 270 -7.18 2.75 -19.33
C ARG A 270 -6.74 1.50 -20.10
N ARG A 271 -5.65 0.88 -19.65
CA ARG A 271 -5.06 -0.33 -20.25
C ARG A 271 -4.55 -1.25 -19.15
N THR A 272 -4.39 -2.52 -19.47
CA THR A 272 -3.67 -3.47 -18.63
C THR A 272 -2.54 -4.08 -19.44
N VAL A 273 -1.35 -4.11 -18.84
CA VAL A 273 -0.22 -4.90 -19.35
C VAL A 273 -0.22 -6.20 -18.58
N GLU A 274 -0.60 -7.29 -19.24
CA GLU A 274 -0.73 -8.60 -18.61
C GLU A 274 0.65 -9.19 -18.29
N GLY A 275 0.81 -9.73 -17.09
CA GLY A 275 1.99 -10.48 -16.67
C GLY A 275 1.77 -11.99 -16.82
N THR A 276 2.85 -12.74 -16.80
CA THR A 276 2.82 -14.22 -16.87
C THR A 276 3.04 -14.88 -15.51
N TYR A 277 3.42 -14.10 -14.50
CA TYR A 277 3.72 -14.58 -13.16
C TYR A 277 2.58 -14.28 -12.19
N GLN A 278 2.28 -15.29 -11.37
CA GLN A 278 1.42 -15.20 -10.20
C GLN A 278 2.03 -16.05 -9.09
N ARG A 279 2.16 -15.47 -7.89
CA ARG A 279 2.59 -16.18 -6.69
C ARG A 279 1.52 -17.18 -6.28
N ALA A 280 1.94 -18.35 -5.82
CA ALA A 280 1.04 -19.31 -5.20
C ALA A 280 0.36 -18.67 -3.97
N PRO A 281 -0.90 -19.03 -3.68
CA PRO A 281 -1.61 -18.56 -2.50
C PRO A 281 -0.93 -18.98 -1.18
#